data_AF-A0A7V8ATP7-F1
#
_entry.id   AF-A0A7V8ATP7-F1
#
_cell.length_a   1.000
_cell.length_b   1.000
_cell.length_c   1.000
_cell.angle_alpha   90.00
_cell.angle_beta   90.00
_cell.angle_gamma   90.00
#
_symmetry.space_group_name_H-M   'P 1'
#
loop_
_entity.id
_entity.type
_entity.pdbx_description
1 polymer ?
#
loop_
_entity_poly.entity_id
_entity_poly.type
_entity_poly.pdbx_seq_one_letter_code
_entity_poly.pdbx_strand_id
1 'polypeptide(L)'
;MNKAPYTRLICKDACSFYKPGKKELRCGGYIFLSRHFTLKELKTMPAAKPLGAVLVAGYAYLKHEEIERLLCGACDFRVDGCDFAETCSGPPCGGYRIAHRLRSSLADTA
;
A
#
# COMPACT_ATOMS: atom_id res chain seq x y z
N MET A 1 -10.42 5.97 -16.20
CA MET A 1 -9.88 6.55 -14.95
C MET A 1 -8.41 6.89 -15.13
N ASN A 2 -8.00 8.15 -14.90
CA ASN A 2 -6.60 8.56 -15.06
C ASN A 2 -5.74 8.00 -13.90
N LYS A 3 -4.97 6.94 -14.16
CA LYS A 3 -4.13 6.23 -13.16
C LYS A 3 -2.78 6.93 -12.89
N ALA A 4 -2.44 7.99 -13.62
CA ALA A 4 -1.16 8.67 -13.49
C ALA A 4 -0.89 9.24 -12.08
N PRO A 5 -1.87 9.87 -11.39
CA PRO A 5 -1.62 10.43 -10.07
C PRO A 5 -1.43 9.35 -8.98
N TYR A 6 -2.17 8.24 -9.07
CA TYR A 6 -1.97 7.09 -8.17
C TYR A 6 -0.60 6.46 -8.37
N THR A 7 -0.16 6.34 -9.63
CA THR A 7 1.17 5.82 -9.97
C THR A 7 2.26 6.68 -9.35
N ARG A 8 2.09 8.00 -9.38
CA ARG A 8 3.05 8.91 -8.76
C ARG A 8 3.13 8.68 -7.25
N LEU A 9 2.00 8.74 -6.55
CA LEU A 9 1.97 8.64 -5.08
C LEU A 9 2.43 7.26 -4.57
N ILE A 10 1.91 6.18 -5.15
CA ILE A 10 2.11 4.82 -4.63
C ILE A 10 3.41 4.21 -5.14
N CYS A 11 3.79 4.49 -6.39
CA CYS A 11 4.96 3.89 -7.02
C CYS A 11 6.14 4.86 -7.05
N LYS A 12 6.01 6.02 -7.70
CA LYS A 12 7.14 6.93 -7.92
C LYS A 12 7.68 7.51 -6.61
N ASP A 13 6.79 7.91 -5.71
CA ASP A 13 7.16 8.63 -4.49
C ASP A 13 7.38 7.68 -3.29
N ALA A 14 6.78 6.48 -3.30
CA ALA A 14 6.78 5.56 -2.15
C ALA A 14 7.44 4.18 -2.39
N CYS A 15 7.70 3.78 -3.63
CA CYS A 15 8.20 2.43 -3.95
C CYS A 15 9.64 2.47 -4.50
N SER A 16 10.58 1.85 -3.79
CA SER A 16 11.98 1.69 -4.23
C SER A 16 12.13 0.83 -5.49
N PHE A 17 11.14 0.00 -5.82
CA PHE A 17 11.15 -0.88 -7.00
C PHE A 17 10.56 -0.23 -8.26
N TYR A 18 10.07 1.02 -8.16
CA TYR A 18 9.48 1.69 -9.31
C TYR A 18 10.53 1.92 -10.41
N LYS A 19 10.23 1.43 -11.63
CA LYS A 19 11.02 1.70 -12.83
C LYS A 19 10.15 2.42 -13.86
N PRO A 20 10.59 3.57 -14.41
CA PRO A 20 9.85 4.26 -15.45
C PRO A 20 9.71 3.36 -16.70
N GLY A 21 8.56 3.40 -17.36
CA GLY A 21 8.28 2.60 -18.55
C GLY A 21 7.65 1.22 -18.28
N LYS A 22 7.79 0.64 -17.08
CA LYS A 22 7.13 -0.61 -16.67
C LYS A 22 5.74 -0.37 -16.07
N LYS A 23 4.88 0.36 -16.79
CA LYS A 23 3.58 0.85 -16.26
C LYS A 23 2.51 -0.23 -16.09
N GLU A 24 2.71 -1.38 -16.73
CA GLU A 24 1.71 -2.46 -16.81
C GLU A 24 1.72 -3.36 -15.59
N LEU A 25 2.88 -3.52 -14.94
CA LEU A 25 3.01 -4.32 -13.74
C LEU A 25 2.64 -3.49 -12.50
N ARG A 26 1.67 -3.97 -11.72
CA ARG A 26 1.16 -3.29 -10.51
C ARG A 26 1.12 -4.26 -9.34
N CYS A 27 1.76 -3.91 -8.24
CA CYS A 27 1.69 -4.73 -7.05
C CYS A 27 0.27 -4.71 -6.47
N GLY A 28 -0.09 -5.75 -5.70
CA GLY A 28 -1.40 -5.80 -5.06
C GLY A 28 -1.64 -4.61 -4.13
N GLY A 29 -0.58 -4.08 -3.50
CA GLY A 29 -0.62 -2.79 -2.79
C GLY A 29 -1.12 -1.62 -3.62
N TYR A 30 -0.68 -1.49 -4.87
CA TYR A 30 -1.16 -0.46 -5.78
C TYR A 30 -2.62 -0.68 -6.17
N ILE A 31 -2.97 -1.92 -6.51
CA ILE A 31 -4.33 -2.28 -6.92
C ILE A 31 -5.31 -1.98 -5.80
N PHE A 32 -5.00 -2.43 -4.59
CA PHE A 32 -5.77 -2.18 -3.39
C PHE A 32 -5.98 -0.68 -3.14
N LEU A 33 -4.90 0.09 -3.03
CA LEU A 33 -5.01 1.52 -2.71
C LEU A 33 -5.77 2.31 -3.77
N SER A 34 -5.57 1.99 -5.05
CA SER A 34 -6.26 2.68 -6.15
C SER A 34 -7.74 2.33 -6.28
N ARG A 35 -8.18 1.20 -5.70
CA ARG A 35 -9.59 0.77 -5.69
C ARG A 35 -10.35 1.26 -4.47
N HIS A 36 -9.69 1.36 -3.33
CA HIS A 36 -10.34 1.63 -2.06
C HIS A 36 -10.16 3.07 -1.56
N PHE A 37 -9.23 3.83 -2.13
CA PHE A 37 -8.95 5.20 -1.71
C PHE A 37 -8.96 6.16 -2.88
N THR A 38 -9.50 7.34 -2.66
CA THR A 38 -9.38 8.50 -3.53
C THR A 38 -7.97 9.08 -3.45
N LEU A 39 -7.56 9.81 -4.50
CA LEU A 39 -6.31 10.57 -4.48
C LEU A 39 -6.26 11.61 -3.37
N LYS A 40 -7.41 12.17 -2.98
CA LYS A 40 -7.48 13.15 -1.89
C LYS A 40 -7.10 12.47 -0.58
N GLU A 41 -7.74 11.34 -0.26
CA GLU A 41 -7.45 10.56 0.95
C GLU A 41 -5.98 10.15 0.98
N LEU A 42 -5.43 9.58 -0.10
CA LEU A 42 -4.02 9.20 -0.17
C LEU A 42 -3.04 10.36 0.01
N LYS A 43 -3.37 11.57 -0.46
CA LYS A 43 -2.52 12.76 -0.30
C LYS A 43 -2.61 13.38 1.09
N THR A 44 -3.79 13.31 1.70
CA THR A 44 -4.02 13.84 3.05
C THR A 44 -3.55 12.88 4.14
N MET A 45 -3.17 11.64 3.79
CA MET A 45 -2.53 10.70 4.70
C MET A 45 -1.23 11.31 5.22
N PRO A 46 -1.13 11.60 6.53
CA PRO A 46 0.10 12.13 7.08
C PRO A 46 1.21 11.09 6.94
N ALA A 47 2.42 11.52 6.54
CA ALA A 47 3.58 10.63 6.56
C ALA A 47 3.97 10.20 8.00
N ALA A 48 3.45 10.88 9.04
CA ALA A 48 3.91 10.78 10.43
C ALA A 48 2.85 11.09 11.52
N LYS A 49 1.54 11.08 11.22
CA LYS A 49 0.48 11.30 12.24
C LYS A 49 -0.61 10.22 12.18
N PRO A 50 -1.17 9.81 13.34
CA PRO A 50 -2.28 8.87 13.40
C PRO A 50 -3.47 9.37 12.57
N LEU A 51 -4.05 8.52 11.72
CA LEU A 51 -5.30 8.85 11.02
C LEU A 51 -6.40 8.86 12.08
N GLY A 52 -6.75 10.03 12.56
CA GLY A 52 -7.98 10.21 13.33
C GLY A 52 -9.18 9.86 12.45
N ALA A 53 -9.77 8.69 12.69
CA ALA A 53 -11.16 8.27 12.54
C ALA A 53 -11.91 8.46 11.19
N VAL A 54 -11.36 9.14 10.19
CA VAL A 54 -12.12 9.45 8.97
C VAL A 54 -11.79 8.40 7.89
N LEU A 55 -12.75 7.50 7.67
CA LEU A 55 -12.91 6.61 6.50
C LEU A 55 -12.20 5.24 6.45
N VAL A 56 -11.50 4.79 7.49
CA VAL A 56 -10.83 3.46 7.45
C VAL A 56 -11.27 2.51 8.59
N ALA A 57 -12.49 2.65 9.07
CA ALA A 57 -13.03 1.76 10.11
C ALA A 57 -12.97 0.27 9.71
N GLY A 58 -13.04 -0.06 8.41
CA GLY A 58 -12.92 -1.45 7.94
C GLY A 58 -11.51 -2.04 7.95
N TYR A 59 -10.45 -1.21 7.92
CA TYR A 59 -9.06 -1.71 7.85
C TYR A 59 -8.24 -1.42 9.12
N ALA A 60 -8.75 -0.58 10.03
CA ALA A 60 -8.17 -0.35 11.35
C ALA A 60 -7.98 -1.64 12.16
N TYR A 61 -8.95 -2.56 12.02
CA TYR A 61 -9.01 -3.82 12.76
C TYR A 61 -8.25 -4.97 12.11
N LEU A 62 -7.70 -4.78 10.91
CA LEU A 62 -6.97 -5.85 10.24
C LEU A 62 -5.61 -6.06 10.88
N LYS A 63 -5.32 -7.31 11.25
CA LYS A 63 -4.01 -7.77 11.67
C LYS A 63 -3.01 -7.64 10.52
N HIS A 64 -1.72 -7.65 10.89
CA HIS A 64 -0.62 -7.61 9.92
C HIS A 64 -0.78 -8.65 8.81
N GLU A 65 -1.06 -9.89 9.22
CA GLU A 65 -1.23 -11.05 8.36
C GLU A 65 -2.41 -10.89 7.39
N GLU A 66 -3.47 -10.18 7.81
CA GLU A 66 -4.65 -9.93 6.97
C GLU A 66 -4.36 -8.87 5.90
N ILE A 67 -3.62 -7.82 6.26
CA ILE A 67 -3.12 -6.83 5.29
C ILE A 67 -2.16 -7.52 4.32
N GLU A 68 -1.24 -8.34 4.80
CA GLU A 68 -0.35 -9.13 3.94
C GLU A 68 -1.11 -10.03 3.00
N ARG A 69 -2.13 -10.74 3.47
CA ARG A 69 -2.96 -11.60 2.63
C ARG A 69 -3.69 -10.79 1.55
N LEU A 70 -4.25 -9.63 1.90
CA LEU A 70 -4.97 -8.77 0.95
C LEU A 70 -4.04 -8.14 -0.09
N LEU A 71 -2.84 -7.73 0.31
CA LEU A 71 -1.92 -7.00 -0.58
C LEU A 71 -0.97 -7.91 -1.33
N CYS A 72 -0.40 -8.91 -0.68
CA CYS A 72 0.59 -9.83 -1.25
C CYS A 72 -0.07 -11.08 -1.84
N GLY A 73 -1.20 -11.54 -1.26
CA GLY A 73 -1.90 -12.74 -1.73
C GLY A 73 -2.45 -12.66 -3.15
N ALA A 74 -2.81 -11.46 -3.62
CA ALA A 74 -3.28 -11.19 -4.98
C ALA A 74 -2.27 -10.37 -5.81
N CYS A 75 -0.99 -10.37 -5.42
CA CYS A 75 0.04 -9.58 -6.08
C CYS A 75 0.71 -10.39 -7.20
N ASP A 76 0.65 -9.90 -8.43
CA ASP A 76 1.30 -10.55 -9.59
C ASP A 76 2.83 -10.70 -9.39
N PHE A 77 3.45 -9.80 -8.63
CA PHE A 77 4.88 -9.89 -8.29
C PHE A 77 5.23 -10.98 -7.28
N ARG A 78 4.23 -11.65 -6.67
CA ARG A 78 4.48 -12.81 -5.81
C ARG A 78 4.74 -14.08 -6.63
N VAL A 79 4.14 -14.18 -7.82
CA VAL A 79 4.32 -15.35 -8.70
C VAL A 79 5.75 -15.41 -9.25
N ASP A 80 6.36 -14.25 -9.49
CA ASP A 80 7.72 -14.11 -10.03
C ASP A 80 8.81 -14.00 -8.94
N GLY A 81 8.45 -14.26 -7.67
CA GLY A 81 9.34 -14.12 -6.51
C GLY A 81 9.25 -12.74 -5.86
N CYS A 82 8.86 -12.71 -4.58
CA CYS A 82 8.86 -11.49 -3.77
C CYS A 82 9.67 -11.68 -2.47
N ASP A 83 10.93 -11.22 -2.49
CA ASP A 83 11.86 -11.28 -1.34
C ASP A 83 11.29 -10.68 -0.05
N PHE A 84 10.36 -9.72 -0.15
CA PHE A 84 9.67 -9.19 1.02
C PHE A 84 8.63 -10.17 1.57
N ALA A 85 7.79 -10.76 0.72
CA ALA A 85 6.68 -11.61 1.15
C ALA A 85 7.08 -13.06 1.47
N GLU A 86 8.18 -13.54 0.91
CA GLU A 86 8.63 -14.93 1.06
C GLU A 86 9.67 -15.11 2.16
N THR A 87 10.66 -14.22 2.20
CA THR A 87 11.84 -14.35 3.08
C THR A 87 12.04 -13.15 3.98
N CYS A 88 11.22 -12.11 3.87
CA CYS A 88 11.40 -10.81 4.55
C CYS A 88 12.80 -10.21 4.38
N SER A 89 13.52 -10.57 3.31
CA SER A 89 14.91 -10.15 3.06
C SER A 89 14.98 -8.89 2.18
N GLY A 90 13.92 -8.60 1.43
CA GLY A 90 13.79 -7.38 0.62
C GLY A 90 12.94 -6.30 1.32
N PRO A 91 13.09 -5.01 0.95
CA PRO A 91 12.24 -3.96 1.50
C PRO A 91 10.78 -4.11 1.01
N PRO A 92 9.77 -3.64 1.77
CA PRO A 92 8.38 -3.66 1.34
C PRO A 92 8.12 -2.73 0.15
N CYS A 93 7.19 -3.12 -0.72
CA CYS A 93 6.75 -2.25 -1.81
C CYS A 93 6.02 -1.00 -1.30
N GLY A 94 5.95 0.06 -2.11
CA GLY A 94 5.33 1.33 -1.72
C GLY A 94 3.85 1.19 -1.31
N GLY A 95 3.10 0.32 -1.99
CA GLY A 95 1.70 0.05 -1.63
C GLY A 95 1.57 -0.61 -0.25
N TYR A 96 2.46 -1.54 0.08
CA TYR A 96 2.50 -2.14 1.41
C TYR A 96 2.87 -1.11 2.48
N ARG A 97 3.88 -0.26 2.22
CA ARG A 97 4.29 0.80 3.15
C ARG A 97 3.16 1.76 3.48
N ILE A 98 2.38 2.15 2.48
CA ILE A 98 1.23 3.05 2.68
C ILE A 98 0.12 2.34 3.47
N ALA A 99 -0.22 1.10 3.11
CA ALA A 99 -1.23 0.32 3.82
C ALA A 99 -0.86 -0.02 5.28
N HIS A 100 0.41 -0.32 5.52
CA HIS A 100 0.92 -0.55 6.88
C HIS A 100 0.84 0.72 7.74
N ARG A 101 1.17 1.89 7.17
CA ARG A 101 1.00 3.17 7.87
C ARG A 101 -0.45 3.41 8.23
N LEU A 102 -1.39 3.11 7.32
CA LEU A 102 -2.82 3.24 7.60
C LEU A 102 -3.20 2.45 8.86
N ARG A 103 -2.75 1.20 8.99
CA ARG A 103 -3.00 0.40 10.20
C ARG A 103 -2.32 0.97 11.44
N SER A 104 -1.00 1.24 11.40
CA SER A 104 -0.26 1.71 12.58
C SER A 104 -0.79 3.06 13.10
N SER A 105 -1.25 3.91 12.20
CA SER A 105 -1.84 5.21 12.51
C SER A 105 -3.19 5.12 13.27
N LEU A 106 -3.76 3.92 13.38
CA LEU A 106 -5.05 3.65 14.04
C LEU A 106 -4.86 2.88 15.37
N ALA A 107 -3.79 2.11 15.50
CA ALA A 107 -3.46 1.35 16.72
C ALA A 107 -3.01 2.25 17.88
N ASP A 108 -2.37 3.39 17.59
CA ASP A 108 -1.90 4.36 18.61
C ASP A 108 -3.02 5.28 19.15
N THR A 109 -4.26 5.05 18.74
CA THR A 109 -5.45 5.83 19.14
C THR A 109 -6.52 4.99 19.85
N ALA A 110 -6.21 3.72 20.16
CA ALA A 110 -7.05 2.80 20.91
C ALA A 110 -6.62 2.69 22.38
#